data_AF-A0ABC9E938-F1
#
_entry.id   AF-A0ABC9E938-F1
#
_cell.length_a   1.000
_cell.length_b   1.000
_cell.length_c   1.000
_cell.angle_alpha   90.00
_cell.angle_beta   90.00
_cell.angle_gamma   90.00
#
_symmetry.space_group_name_H-M   'P 1'
#
loop_
_entity.id
_entity.type
_entity.pdbx_description
1 polymer ?
#
loop_
_entity_poly.entity_id
_entity_poly.type
_entity_poly.pdbx_seq_one_letter_code
_entity_poly.pdbx_strand_id
1 'polypeptide(L)'
;MKSGERPKQVRGLRQESRRFRLLVIVVGFFLVSLTFVVISKPEAILFNLNGKLPVDQASTPILIKQKVNSPPVTSRKTSTDALPGGDPRVVDDEADVRPKGTKREEEESRVLSEPDPTSGMTELTPNKDEGGRKSDEETLGSDRGDGEWKGKEEERGHAVEKHKVTLPTVSNYTIHDTEDAENAKQDDGTSSDVQGSKPMCDFSNFRANVCEMRGDVRIHPNATSIMFMEPAGSQRDELWKIKPYPRKGDEFCLSHITELTVKSSKVAPECTKYHDVPAVIFSLTGYTGNLFHDFTDVMVPLFTTASEFNVKESVRVRVHIQRHMALWWTIKYHTVLQKLSKYPIIDFSKDDQVHCFKHVIVGLHAYMEFTIDSSKAPHNYSMVDFNRFMRGAYSLGRDTVTVLGELPKVKPRLLIIKRHRTRMFLNLDEIIAMAEELGFEVVIDEANVSSDISKFARLVNTVDVMMGVHGAGLTNCVFLPQNATLIQIVPWGGLEWVSRTDFGNPAELMGLHYKQYSISVDESSLTEQYPRDHEIFKNPIAFHKHGFDFIRQTFMDKQNVKLDCERFRPILFEALDNLNP
;
A
#
# COMPACT_ATOMS: atom_id res chain seq x y z
N MET A 1 -79.83 -3.71 -37.29
CA MET A 1 -79.89 -2.97 -36.00
C MET A 1 -80.16 -3.94 -34.86
N LYS A 2 -79.18 -4.18 -33.98
CA LYS A 2 -79.35 -4.22 -32.52
C LYS A 2 -77.98 -4.40 -31.85
N SER A 3 -77.82 -3.65 -30.77
CA SER A 3 -76.64 -3.39 -29.93
C SER A 3 -76.25 -4.57 -29.04
N GLY A 4 -74.96 -4.66 -28.68
CA GLY A 4 -74.45 -5.50 -27.60
C GLY A 4 -73.24 -4.85 -26.92
N GLU A 5 -73.30 -4.79 -25.58
CA GLU A 5 -72.50 -3.96 -24.66
C GLU A 5 -71.08 -4.47 -24.37
N ARG A 6 -70.25 -3.58 -23.79
CA ARG A 6 -68.91 -3.84 -23.21
C ARG A 6 -68.98 -4.63 -21.88
N PRO A 7 -67.84 -5.16 -21.40
CA PRO A 7 -67.52 -5.05 -19.97
C PRO A 7 -66.23 -4.26 -19.71
N LYS A 8 -66.31 -3.36 -18.72
CA LYS A 8 -65.30 -2.38 -18.26
C LYS A 8 -64.50 -2.88 -17.02
N GLN A 9 -64.40 -4.19 -16.79
CA GLN A 9 -64.11 -4.69 -15.43
C GLN A 9 -62.66 -5.14 -15.15
N VAL A 10 -61.75 -5.16 -16.13
CA VAL A 10 -60.40 -5.76 -15.93
C VAL A 10 -59.33 -4.75 -15.48
N ARG A 11 -59.59 -3.43 -15.55
CA ARG A 11 -58.58 -2.41 -15.19
C ARG A 11 -58.52 -2.04 -13.70
N GLY A 12 -59.59 -2.28 -12.93
CA GLY A 12 -59.65 -1.92 -11.50
C GLY A 12 -58.83 -2.84 -10.58
N LEU A 13 -58.89 -4.15 -10.80
CA LEU A 13 -58.25 -5.16 -9.94
C LEU A 13 -56.71 -5.07 -9.94
N ARG A 14 -56.11 -4.65 -11.06
CA ARG A 14 -54.65 -4.53 -11.20
C ARG A 14 -54.07 -3.32 -10.45
N GLN A 15 -54.89 -2.29 -10.21
CA GLN A 15 -54.47 -1.07 -9.52
C GLN A 15 -54.60 -1.20 -7.99
N GLU A 16 -55.61 -1.91 -7.49
CA GLU A 16 -55.74 -2.22 -6.06
C GLU A 16 -54.64 -3.16 -5.56
N SER A 17 -54.25 -4.17 -6.35
CA SER A 17 -53.15 -5.08 -6.00
C SER A 17 -51.80 -4.36 -5.83
N ARG A 18 -51.54 -3.31 -6.62
CA ARG A 18 -50.33 -2.48 -6.47
C ARG A 18 -50.36 -1.60 -5.23
N ARG A 19 -51.52 -1.02 -4.89
CA ARG A 19 -51.68 -0.20 -3.67
C ARG A 19 -51.53 -1.05 -2.41
N PHE A 20 -52.07 -2.26 -2.41
CA PHE A 20 -51.95 -3.18 -1.28
C PHE A 20 -50.49 -3.65 -1.09
N ARG A 21 -49.77 -3.96 -2.17
CA ARG A 21 -48.33 -4.30 -2.09
C ARG A 21 -47.48 -3.14 -1.57
N LEU A 22 -47.78 -1.91 -2.01
CA LEU A 22 -47.08 -0.72 -1.51
C LEU A 22 -47.37 -0.48 -0.02
N LEU A 23 -48.62 -0.65 0.41
CA LEU A 23 -49.02 -0.51 1.82
C LEU A 23 -48.31 -1.54 2.71
N VAL A 24 -48.21 -2.80 2.28
CA VAL A 24 -47.51 -3.85 3.01
C VAL A 24 -46.00 -3.55 3.12
N ILE A 25 -45.39 -3.01 2.06
CA ILE A 25 -43.97 -2.60 2.10
C ILE A 25 -43.78 -1.42 3.05
N VAL A 26 -44.63 -0.41 3.02
CA VAL A 26 -44.53 0.77 3.89
C VAL A 26 -44.75 0.39 5.36
N VAL A 27 -45.75 -0.45 5.66
CA VAL A 27 -45.98 -0.95 7.02
C VAL A 27 -44.83 -1.84 7.48
N GLY A 28 -44.27 -2.68 6.59
CA GLY A 28 -43.09 -3.49 6.87
C GLY A 28 -41.87 -2.64 7.22
N PHE A 29 -41.57 -1.61 6.43
CA PHE A 29 -40.49 -0.66 6.74
C PHE A 29 -40.73 0.07 8.07
N PHE A 30 -41.96 0.52 8.34
CA PHE A 30 -42.28 1.21 9.57
C PHE A 30 -42.10 0.31 10.81
N LEU A 31 -42.50 -0.97 10.73
CA LEU A 31 -42.32 -1.92 11.82
C LEU A 31 -40.84 -2.26 12.06
N VAL A 32 -40.05 -2.42 10.99
CA VAL A 32 -38.59 -2.66 11.08
C VAL A 32 -37.87 -1.44 11.65
N SER A 33 -38.22 -0.23 11.23
CA SER A 33 -37.67 1.01 11.80
C SER A 33 -38.06 1.19 13.26
N LEU A 34 -39.31 0.87 13.63
CA LEU A 34 -39.76 0.96 15.02
C LEU A 34 -39.05 -0.06 15.92
N THR A 35 -38.85 -1.30 15.44
CA THR A 35 -38.06 -2.30 16.17
C THR A 35 -36.60 -1.89 16.28
N PHE A 36 -36.02 -1.34 15.22
CA PHE A 36 -34.66 -0.80 15.25
C PHE A 36 -34.52 0.33 16.28
N VAL A 37 -35.44 1.29 16.32
CA VAL A 37 -35.42 2.37 17.32
C VAL A 37 -35.56 1.84 18.76
N VAL A 38 -36.46 0.89 18.99
CA VAL A 38 -36.68 0.29 20.31
C VAL A 38 -35.47 -0.53 20.78
N ILE A 39 -34.78 -1.22 19.86
CA ILE A 39 -33.63 -2.08 20.17
C ILE A 39 -32.34 -1.27 20.29
N SER A 40 -32.14 -0.26 19.45
CA SER A 40 -30.91 0.53 19.39
C SER A 40 -30.83 1.61 20.47
N LYS A 41 -31.97 2.09 20.99
CA LYS A 41 -32.02 3.14 22.04
C LYS A 41 -33.16 2.90 23.05
N PRO A 42 -33.04 1.90 23.95
CA PRO A 42 -34.10 1.58 24.92
C PRO A 42 -34.42 2.74 25.89
N GLU A 43 -33.48 3.67 26.09
CA GLU A 43 -33.61 4.83 26.99
C GLU A 43 -34.34 6.04 26.35
N ALA A 44 -34.51 6.08 25.02
CA ALA A 44 -35.05 7.25 24.32
C ALA A 44 -36.59 7.35 24.34
N ILE A 45 -37.28 6.30 24.79
CA ILE A 45 -38.77 6.27 24.88
C ILE A 45 -39.25 6.79 26.25
N LEU A 46 -38.37 6.96 27.24
CA LEU A 46 -38.73 7.42 28.59
C LEU A 46 -38.53 8.92 28.85
N PHE A 47 -37.96 9.67 27.89
CA PHE A 47 -37.75 11.11 28.02
C PHE A 47 -38.54 11.91 26.99
N ASN A 48 -39.86 11.96 27.15
CA ASN A 48 -40.67 13.06 26.62
C ASN A 48 -42.00 13.27 27.36
N LEU A 49 -42.00 13.08 28.68
CA LEU A 49 -43.10 13.43 29.56
C LEU A 49 -42.54 14.05 30.85
N ASN A 50 -42.06 15.29 30.74
CA ASN A 50 -42.05 16.36 31.76
C ASN A 50 -40.81 17.24 31.62
N GLY A 51 -41.07 18.55 31.56
CA GLY A 51 -40.07 19.56 31.24
C GLY A 51 -39.10 19.93 32.36
N LYS A 52 -38.12 20.73 31.92
CA LYS A 52 -37.06 21.47 32.63
C LYS A 52 -35.80 20.69 33.02
N LEU A 53 -34.68 21.17 32.48
CA LEU A 53 -33.32 21.02 33.03
C LEU A 53 -32.70 22.41 33.23
N PRO A 54 -31.90 22.63 34.28
CA PRO A 54 -31.23 23.91 34.56
C PRO A 54 -29.81 24.00 33.97
N VAL A 55 -29.36 25.25 33.92
CA VAL A 55 -28.06 25.78 33.51
C VAL A 55 -26.94 25.40 34.50
N ASP A 56 -25.82 24.88 33.99
CA ASP A 56 -24.42 25.26 34.27
C ASP A 56 -23.44 24.09 34.05
N GLN A 57 -22.43 24.31 33.20
CA GLN A 57 -20.99 24.00 33.38
C GLN A 57 -20.30 23.86 32.02
N ALA A 58 -19.67 24.96 31.59
CA ALA A 58 -18.68 24.98 30.53
C ALA A 58 -17.29 24.70 31.13
N SER A 59 -16.56 23.74 30.56
CA SER A 59 -15.17 23.45 30.89
C SER A 59 -14.23 24.09 29.86
N THR A 60 -13.38 24.98 30.35
CA THR A 60 -12.34 25.75 29.65
C THR A 60 -11.18 24.88 29.11
N PRO A 61 -10.50 25.28 28.02
CA PRO A 61 -9.32 24.58 27.51
C PRO A 61 -8.03 24.98 28.27
N ILE A 62 -7.18 23.97 28.52
CA ILE A 62 -5.92 24.06 29.25
C ILE A 62 -4.82 24.70 28.39
N LEU A 63 -4.25 25.78 28.91
CA LEU A 63 -3.11 26.54 28.38
C LEU A 63 -1.79 25.95 28.91
N ILE A 64 -0.96 25.34 28.06
CA ILE A 64 0.41 24.94 28.42
C ILE A 64 1.39 26.05 28.00
N LYS A 65 1.95 26.75 28.99
CA LYS A 65 3.05 27.72 28.83
C LYS A 65 4.39 26.99 28.67
N GLN A 66 5.08 27.20 27.55
CA GLN A 66 6.50 26.86 27.40
C GLN A 66 7.38 27.92 28.09
N LYS A 67 8.27 27.45 28.97
CA LYS A 67 9.23 28.25 29.74
C LYS A 67 10.52 28.43 28.93
N VAL A 68 10.79 29.68 28.57
CA VAL A 68 12.06 30.18 28.02
C VAL A 68 13.11 30.17 29.14
N ASN A 69 14.31 29.63 28.87
CA ASN A 69 15.49 29.83 29.71
C ASN A 69 16.76 29.96 28.85
N SER A 70 17.41 31.12 28.96
CA SER A 70 18.83 31.43 28.67
C SER A 70 19.10 32.81 29.32
N PRO A 71 20.34 33.23 29.69
CA PRO A 71 21.63 32.53 29.84
C PRO A 71 22.27 32.78 31.24
N PRO A 72 23.60 32.57 31.45
CA PRO A 72 24.49 33.75 31.44
C PRO A 72 25.88 33.55 30.80
N VAL A 73 26.56 34.69 30.58
CA VAL A 73 27.81 34.92 29.84
C VAL A 73 28.96 35.27 30.80
N THR A 74 30.20 35.18 30.27
CA THR A 74 31.51 35.81 30.66
C THR A 74 32.44 34.93 31.52
N SER A 75 33.76 34.81 31.31
CA SER A 75 34.81 35.51 30.51
C SER A 75 36.07 34.59 30.49
N ARG A 76 36.87 34.37 29.43
CA ARG A 76 37.81 35.21 28.61
C ARG A 76 39.29 34.95 28.98
N LYS A 77 40.12 34.51 27.99
CA LYS A 77 41.53 34.93 27.66
C LYS A 77 42.21 33.89 26.74
N THR A 78 42.45 34.20 25.44
CA THR A 78 43.74 34.58 24.77
C THR A 78 44.81 33.47 24.80
N SER A 79 45.43 33.03 23.70
CA SER A 79 46.28 33.81 22.77
C SER A 79 46.59 33.11 21.42
N THR A 80 47.05 33.93 20.48
CA THR A 80 47.60 33.74 19.13
C THR A 80 48.89 32.87 19.06
N ASP A 81 49.15 32.17 17.94
CA ASP A 81 50.12 32.59 16.90
C ASP A 81 50.52 31.50 15.85
N ALA A 82 50.69 31.98 14.61
CA ALA A 82 51.65 31.61 13.55
C ALA A 82 51.63 30.26 12.76
N LEU A 83 51.41 30.41 11.44
CA LEU A 83 51.99 29.64 10.31
C LEU A 83 53.39 30.25 9.93
N PRO A 84 54.17 29.84 8.89
CA PRO A 84 53.99 28.81 7.82
C PRO A 84 55.26 27.97 7.44
N GLY A 85 55.09 27.00 6.51
CA GLY A 85 56.08 26.77 5.43
C GLY A 85 56.53 25.32 5.14
N GLY A 86 56.41 24.90 3.87
CA GLY A 86 57.25 23.84 3.27
C GLY A 86 56.52 22.84 2.36
N ASP A 87 56.61 23.05 1.05
CA ASP A 87 56.22 22.16 -0.07
C ASP A 87 57.52 21.77 -0.84
N PRO A 88 57.51 21.00 -1.95
CA PRO A 88 57.37 19.55 -2.11
C PRO A 88 58.62 18.88 -2.75
N ARG A 89 58.61 17.55 -2.96
CA ARG A 89 59.53 16.86 -3.89
C ARG A 89 58.82 15.87 -4.82
N VAL A 90 59.08 16.09 -6.10
CA VAL A 90 58.81 15.36 -7.35
C VAL A 90 59.83 14.22 -7.53
N VAL A 91 59.49 13.10 -8.20
CA VAL A 91 60.23 12.46 -9.32
C VAL A 91 59.28 11.51 -10.11
N ASP A 92 59.32 11.66 -11.43
CA ASP A 92 58.62 10.95 -12.52
C ASP A 92 59.19 9.54 -12.86
N ASP A 93 58.46 8.73 -13.66
CA ASP A 93 58.90 8.33 -15.01
C ASP A 93 57.91 7.37 -15.75
N GLU A 94 57.33 7.95 -16.80
CA GLU A 94 57.03 7.51 -18.18
C GLU A 94 57.20 6.07 -18.74
N ALA A 95 56.28 5.81 -19.69
CA ALA A 95 56.41 5.13 -21.00
C ALA A 95 56.27 3.59 -21.11
N ASP A 96 55.81 2.98 -22.21
CA ASP A 96 54.83 3.23 -23.30
C ASP A 96 54.83 1.90 -24.15
N VAL A 97 53.85 1.73 -25.04
CA VAL A 97 53.86 0.84 -26.25
C VAL A 97 53.37 -0.64 -26.17
N ARG A 98 52.28 -0.93 -26.93
CA ARG A 98 51.74 -2.25 -27.42
C ARG A 98 52.51 -2.73 -28.70
N PRO A 99 52.15 -3.78 -29.51
CA PRO A 99 51.17 -4.90 -29.40
C PRO A 99 51.67 -6.30 -29.94
N LYS A 100 50.74 -7.27 -29.92
CA LYS A 100 50.55 -8.50 -30.75
C LYS A 100 51.05 -9.85 -30.21
N GLY A 101 50.12 -10.82 -30.19
CA GLY A 101 50.43 -12.25 -30.17
C GLY A 101 49.27 -13.12 -29.70
N THR A 102 48.54 -13.70 -30.66
CA THR A 102 47.39 -14.62 -30.55
C THR A 102 47.75 -15.93 -29.84
N LYS A 103 46.86 -16.47 -28.99
CA LYS A 103 46.56 -17.91 -28.87
C LYS A 103 45.27 -18.13 -28.06
N ARG A 104 44.40 -18.97 -28.62
CA ARG A 104 43.20 -19.56 -27.99
C ARG A 104 43.63 -20.63 -26.98
N GLU A 105 42.93 -20.72 -25.86
CA GLU A 105 42.45 -21.96 -25.24
C GLU A 105 41.37 -21.64 -24.19
N GLU A 106 40.48 -22.60 -24.01
CA GLU A 106 39.22 -22.58 -23.28
C GLU A 106 39.46 -22.57 -21.76
N GLU A 107 38.64 -21.83 -21.00
CA GLU A 107 38.18 -22.27 -19.67
C GLU A 107 37.05 -21.38 -19.12
N GLU A 108 36.20 -22.01 -18.32
CA GLU A 108 34.98 -21.53 -17.69
C GLU A 108 35.15 -20.20 -16.92
N SER A 109 34.17 -19.30 -17.07
CA SER A 109 34.05 -18.12 -16.21
C SER A 109 32.68 -18.07 -15.53
N ARG A 110 32.68 -18.63 -14.32
CA ARG A 110 32.23 -18.00 -13.07
C ARG A 110 30.89 -17.26 -13.09
N VAL A 111 29.91 -18.00 -12.60
CA VAL A 111 28.75 -17.54 -11.82
C VAL A 111 29.16 -16.44 -10.85
N LEU A 112 28.59 -15.25 -11.02
CA LEU A 112 28.58 -14.21 -9.97
C LEU A 112 27.45 -14.56 -9.01
N SER A 113 27.87 -14.98 -7.81
CA SER A 113 27.01 -15.28 -6.67
C SER A 113 26.16 -14.07 -6.27
N GLU A 114 24.89 -14.34 -5.97
CA GLU A 114 23.90 -13.42 -5.42
C GLU A 114 24.35 -12.78 -4.09
N PRO A 115 23.89 -11.56 -3.75
CA PRO A 115 23.91 -11.07 -2.39
C PRO A 115 22.67 -11.53 -1.60
N ASP A 116 22.93 -12.19 -0.47
CA ASP A 116 21.99 -12.59 0.57
C ASP A 116 21.24 -11.37 1.17
N PRO A 117 19.89 -11.32 1.19
CA PRO A 117 19.14 -10.26 1.84
C PRO A 117 18.92 -10.61 3.32
N THR A 118 20.00 -10.69 4.08
CA THR A 118 19.99 -10.60 5.55
C THR A 118 20.91 -9.46 5.98
N SER A 119 20.43 -8.23 5.81
CA SER A 119 21.02 -7.07 6.46
C SER A 119 19.92 -6.15 6.94
N GLY A 120 19.69 -6.19 8.26
CA GLY A 120 18.73 -5.33 8.94
C GLY A 120 18.17 -5.97 10.20
N MET A 121 19.05 -6.35 11.14
CA MET A 121 18.84 -6.36 12.61
C MET A 121 20.00 -7.14 13.24
N THR A 122 21.00 -6.41 13.71
CA THR A 122 22.09 -6.96 14.54
C THR A 122 21.67 -6.78 16.00
N GLU A 123 21.39 -7.88 16.69
CA GLU A 123 21.18 -7.87 18.13
C GLU A 123 22.55 -7.99 18.83
N LEU A 124 22.85 -6.99 19.66
CA LEU A 124 24.04 -6.93 20.51
C LEU A 124 23.88 -7.90 21.69
N THR A 125 24.80 -8.85 21.83
CA THR A 125 25.04 -9.55 23.10
C THR A 125 26.50 -9.34 23.51
N PRO A 126 26.80 -9.09 24.79
CA PRO A 126 28.18 -8.98 25.25
C PRO A 126 28.78 -10.36 25.55
N ASN A 127 29.92 -10.65 24.91
CA ASN A 127 30.98 -11.57 25.33
C ASN A 127 31.42 -11.26 26.79
N LYS A 128 32.05 -12.12 27.60
CA LYS A 128 32.66 -13.46 27.53
C LYS A 128 33.05 -13.81 28.99
N ASP A 129 33.27 -15.10 29.27
CA ASP A 129 34.41 -15.68 30.05
C ASP A 129 34.06 -17.14 30.37
N GLU A 130 34.60 -18.14 29.67
CA GLU A 130 35.90 -18.81 29.81
C GLU A 130 35.91 -20.03 30.77
N GLY A 131 36.41 -21.16 30.23
CA GLY A 131 36.85 -22.37 30.94
C GLY A 131 35.77 -23.44 31.16
N GLY A 132 35.92 -24.74 30.89
CA GLY A 132 37.04 -25.56 30.46
C GLY A 132 36.78 -27.03 30.87
N ARG A 133 36.93 -27.96 29.91
CA ARG A 133 37.25 -29.41 30.02
C ARG A 133 36.43 -30.38 30.93
N LYS A 134 36.02 -31.49 30.27
CA LYS A 134 36.00 -32.94 30.70
C LYS A 134 35.14 -33.29 31.93
N SER A 135 34.54 -34.46 32.11
CA SER A 135 34.37 -35.73 31.39
C SER A 135 33.30 -36.53 32.18
N ASP A 136 32.90 -37.68 31.63
CA ASP A 136 32.37 -38.85 32.34
C ASP A 136 30.86 -38.95 32.62
N GLU A 137 30.52 -40.17 32.99
CA GLU A 137 29.48 -41.04 32.48
C GLU A 137 28.39 -41.25 33.55
N GLU A 138 27.30 -41.91 33.13
CA GLU A 138 26.47 -42.79 33.95
C GLU A 138 25.41 -42.22 34.93
N THR A 139 24.15 -42.46 34.53
CA THR A 139 23.21 -43.41 35.20
C THR A 139 22.22 -42.90 36.27
N LEU A 140 20.94 -43.10 35.91
CA LEU A 140 19.72 -43.46 36.67
C LEU A 140 19.51 -42.94 38.10
N GLY A 141 18.34 -42.34 38.34
CA GLY A 141 17.79 -42.25 39.71
C GLY A 141 16.57 -41.36 39.89
N SER A 142 15.40 -41.96 39.78
CA SER A 142 14.11 -41.51 40.32
C SER A 142 14.22 -41.17 41.83
N ASP A 143 13.61 -40.09 42.31
CA ASP A 143 12.31 -40.07 43.02
C ASP A 143 12.10 -38.79 43.88
N ARG A 144 10.84 -38.38 43.95
CA ARG A 144 10.08 -37.53 44.92
C ARG A 144 10.80 -36.69 46.00
N GLY A 145 10.26 -35.49 46.21
CA GLY A 145 10.31 -34.84 47.53
C GLY A 145 9.85 -33.39 47.54
N ASP A 146 8.62 -33.16 48.00
CA ASP A 146 8.03 -31.85 48.29
C ASP A 146 8.88 -31.03 49.28
N GLY A 147 8.94 -29.71 49.07
CA GLY A 147 9.67 -28.77 49.92
C GLY A 147 9.20 -27.33 49.75
N GLU A 148 8.10 -27.02 50.44
CA GLU A 148 7.50 -25.70 50.58
C GLU A 148 8.42 -24.75 51.38
N TRP A 149 8.96 -23.69 50.75
CA TRP A 149 9.62 -22.58 51.47
C TRP A 149 9.04 -21.22 51.03
N LYS A 150 8.35 -20.59 51.98
CA LYS A 150 7.91 -19.18 51.96
C LYS A 150 9.11 -18.23 52.03
N GLY A 151 9.10 -17.18 51.21
CA GLY A 151 10.07 -16.09 51.29
C GLY A 151 9.62 -14.81 50.57
N LYS A 152 8.81 -14.02 51.29
CA LYS A 152 8.62 -12.55 51.23
C LYS A 152 8.79 -11.82 49.87
N GLU A 153 7.65 -11.36 49.34
CA GLU A 153 7.54 -10.24 48.41
C GLU A 153 7.90 -8.92 49.10
N GLU A 154 8.82 -8.15 48.50
CA GLU A 154 8.94 -6.71 48.71
C GLU A 154 8.47 -6.00 47.42
N GLU A 155 7.40 -5.21 47.56
CA GLU A 155 6.91 -4.28 46.55
C GLU A 155 7.95 -3.17 46.29
N ARG A 156 8.35 -3.00 45.04
CA ARG A 156 8.69 -1.67 44.48
C ARG A 156 7.99 -1.49 43.16
N GLY A 157 6.96 -0.64 43.19
CA GLY A 157 6.26 -0.18 42.00
C GLY A 157 7.18 0.64 41.10
N HIS A 158 7.20 0.31 39.82
CA HIS A 158 7.55 1.24 38.76
C HIS A 158 6.37 1.34 37.80
N ALA A 159 5.88 2.57 37.67
CA ALA A 159 4.84 2.97 36.75
C ALA A 159 5.26 2.64 35.30
N VAL A 160 4.51 1.76 34.65
CA VAL A 160 4.65 1.49 33.23
C VAL A 160 3.88 2.56 32.46
N GLU A 161 4.62 3.47 31.83
CA GLU A 161 4.12 4.33 30.76
C GLU A 161 3.56 3.45 29.64
N LYS A 162 2.23 3.51 29.44
CA LYS A 162 1.56 2.88 28.30
C LYS A 162 2.00 3.58 27.01
N HIS A 163 3.05 3.06 26.37
CA HIS A 163 3.35 3.36 24.98
C HIS A 163 2.25 2.76 24.09
N LYS A 164 1.48 3.64 23.46
CA LYS A 164 0.46 3.31 22.47
C LYS A 164 1.18 2.97 21.17
N VAL A 165 1.38 1.67 20.91
CA VAL A 165 2.05 1.17 19.71
C VAL A 165 1.05 1.17 18.55
N THR A 166 1.39 1.87 17.48
CA THR A 166 0.57 2.02 16.26
C THR A 166 1.06 1.01 15.22
N LEU A 167 0.13 0.26 14.63
CA LEU A 167 0.38 -0.89 13.75
C LEU A 167 0.89 -0.47 12.35
N PRO A 168 1.86 -1.19 11.77
CA PRO A 168 2.15 -1.11 10.35
C PRO A 168 1.18 -2.01 9.56
N THR A 169 0.64 -1.47 8.47
CA THR A 169 -0.46 -1.99 7.63
C THR A 169 -1.84 -2.16 8.29
N VAL A 170 -2.80 -1.41 7.73
CA VAL A 170 -4.21 -1.22 8.12
C VAL A 170 -4.40 -0.36 9.38
N SER A 171 -4.61 0.93 9.14
CA SER A 171 -5.07 1.90 10.14
C SER A 171 -6.27 1.40 10.93
N ASN A 172 -6.25 1.62 12.25
CA ASN A 172 -7.37 1.43 13.17
C ASN A 172 -8.73 1.74 12.53
N TYR A 173 -9.67 0.80 12.59
CA TYR A 173 -11.09 1.13 12.53
C TYR A 173 -11.81 0.57 13.75
N THR A 174 -12.20 1.51 14.62
CA THR A 174 -13.40 1.40 15.43
C THR A 174 -14.59 1.60 14.49
N ILE A 175 -15.58 0.72 14.59
CA ILE A 175 -16.87 0.79 13.90
C ILE A 175 -17.57 2.10 14.26
N HIS A 176 -17.82 2.96 13.27
CA HIS A 176 -18.98 3.87 13.21
C HIS A 176 -19.09 4.42 11.79
N ASP A 177 -19.92 3.77 10.98
CA ASP A 177 -20.49 4.38 9.77
C ASP A 177 -21.83 5.03 10.10
N THR A 178 -22.18 5.99 9.23
CA THR A 178 -23.44 6.73 9.08
C THR A 178 -23.72 7.85 10.08
N GLU A 179 -23.40 9.08 9.68
CA GLU A 179 -24.35 10.19 9.50
C GLU A 179 -23.53 11.40 9.03
N ASP A 180 -23.81 11.89 7.81
CA ASP A 180 -23.66 13.28 7.34
C ASP A 180 -23.54 13.32 5.81
N ALA A 181 -24.63 12.94 5.15
CA ALA A 181 -24.89 13.30 3.77
C ALA A 181 -26.28 13.92 3.71
N GLU A 182 -26.41 15.18 4.12
CA GLU A 182 -27.51 16.06 3.73
C GLU A 182 -27.20 17.50 4.14
N ASN A 183 -26.80 18.33 3.16
CA ASN A 183 -27.23 19.74 3.01
C ASN A 183 -26.48 20.38 1.83
N ALA A 184 -26.93 20.09 0.61
CA ALA A 184 -26.71 20.97 -0.52
C ALA A 184 -27.83 22.02 -0.52
N LYS A 185 -27.53 23.24 -0.07
CA LYS A 185 -28.33 24.43 -0.41
C LYS A 185 -27.47 25.37 -1.24
N GLN A 186 -28.01 25.69 -2.42
CA GLN A 186 -27.60 26.81 -3.26
C GLN A 186 -27.67 28.10 -2.44
N ASP A 187 -26.63 28.91 -2.50
CA ASP A 187 -26.73 30.33 -2.17
C ASP A 187 -26.10 31.12 -3.32
N ASP A 188 -26.97 31.82 -4.04
CA ASP A 188 -26.66 32.85 -5.02
C ASP A 188 -26.72 34.18 -4.27
N GLY A 189 -25.56 34.75 -3.97
CA GLY A 189 -25.46 35.91 -3.08
C GLY A 189 -24.08 36.52 -3.12
N THR A 190 -23.93 37.54 -3.97
CA THR A 190 -22.75 38.38 -4.12
C THR A 190 -22.30 39.00 -2.78
N SER A 191 -21.25 38.48 -2.17
CA SER A 191 -20.46 39.18 -1.15
C SER A 191 -18.96 39.04 -1.47
N SER A 192 -18.31 40.18 -1.65
CA SER A 192 -16.88 40.31 -1.85
C SER A 192 -16.14 39.96 -0.55
N ASP A 193 -15.85 38.67 -0.34
CA ASP A 193 -14.97 38.21 0.71
C ASP A 193 -13.53 38.13 0.23
N VAL A 194 -12.61 38.64 1.06
CA VAL A 194 -11.16 38.56 0.88
C VAL A 194 -10.78 37.09 0.76
N GLN A 195 -10.44 36.68 -0.45
CA GLN A 195 -10.15 35.30 -0.82
C GLN A 195 -8.87 34.84 -0.09
N GLY A 196 -9.02 34.21 1.07
CA GLY A 196 -7.93 33.57 1.79
C GLY A 196 -7.24 32.57 0.86
N SER A 197 -5.91 32.67 0.76
CA SER A 197 -5.15 31.85 -0.17
C SER A 197 -5.21 30.37 0.24
N LYS A 198 -5.52 29.46 -0.71
CA LYS A 198 -5.53 28.00 -0.47
C LYS A 198 -4.23 27.55 0.22
N PRO A 199 -4.27 26.75 1.31
CA PRO A 199 -3.07 26.25 1.98
C PRO A 199 -2.21 25.42 1.02
N MET A 200 -0.89 25.44 1.21
CA MET A 200 0.03 24.70 0.32
C MET A 200 -0.07 23.19 0.50
N CYS A 201 -0.47 22.72 1.67
CA CYS A 201 -0.47 21.31 2.02
C CYS A 201 -1.86 20.85 2.48
N ASP A 202 -2.25 19.66 2.01
CA ASP A 202 -3.47 18.96 2.38
C ASP A 202 -3.12 17.72 3.22
N PHE A 203 -3.63 17.72 4.46
CA PHE A 203 -3.51 16.64 5.44
C PHE A 203 -4.88 16.00 5.75
N SER A 204 -5.92 16.27 4.97
CA SER A 204 -7.26 15.72 5.19
C SER A 204 -7.35 14.23 4.85
N ASN A 205 -6.55 13.76 3.89
CA ASN A 205 -6.52 12.37 3.47
C ASN A 205 -5.89 11.48 4.56
N PHE A 206 -6.53 10.33 4.82
CA PHE A 206 -6.11 9.39 5.86
C PHE A 206 -4.86 8.58 5.50
N ARG A 207 -4.58 8.40 4.20
CA ARG A 207 -3.49 7.58 3.67
C ARG A 207 -2.24 8.38 3.35
N ALA A 208 -2.38 9.60 2.83
CA ALA A 208 -1.25 10.40 2.37
C ALA A 208 -1.40 11.89 2.73
N ASN A 209 -0.27 12.56 2.92
CA ASN A 209 -0.21 14.02 2.95
C ASN A 209 0.37 14.48 1.61
N VAL A 210 -0.15 15.57 1.07
CA VAL A 210 0.31 16.12 -0.22
C VAL A 210 0.41 17.63 -0.13
N CYS A 211 1.49 18.21 -0.65
CA CYS A 211 1.61 19.65 -0.84
C CYS A 211 1.64 19.99 -2.32
N GLU A 212 0.89 20.99 -2.74
CA GLU A 212 0.85 21.48 -4.11
C GLU A 212 1.17 22.98 -4.13
N MET A 213 2.16 23.37 -4.93
CA MET A 213 2.58 24.75 -5.10
C MET A 213 2.58 25.12 -6.58
N ARG A 214 1.94 26.25 -6.92
CA ARG A 214 1.87 26.80 -8.29
C ARG A 214 2.41 28.24 -8.30
N GLY A 215 3.56 28.45 -8.94
CA GLY A 215 4.31 29.72 -8.97
C GLY A 215 5.83 29.46 -8.92
N ASP A 216 6.64 30.43 -8.48
CA ASP A 216 8.11 30.22 -8.35
C ASP A 216 8.41 29.31 -7.15
N VAL A 217 8.70 28.04 -7.44
CA VAL A 217 9.07 27.03 -6.42
C VAL A 217 10.55 26.72 -6.55
N ARG A 218 11.30 26.88 -5.46
CA ARG A 218 12.73 26.60 -5.37
C ARG A 218 12.99 25.42 -4.45
N ILE A 219 13.66 24.41 -4.98
CA ILE A 219 14.06 23.21 -4.25
C ILE A 219 15.54 23.35 -3.92
N HIS A 220 15.84 23.38 -2.63
CA HIS A 220 17.20 23.39 -2.11
C HIS A 220 17.94 22.08 -2.47
N PRO A 221 19.28 22.11 -2.61
CA PRO A 221 20.11 20.91 -2.68
C PRO A 221 19.72 19.87 -1.63
N ASN A 222 19.78 18.59 -1.98
CA ASN A 222 19.29 17.47 -1.16
C ASN A 222 17.78 17.47 -0.84
N ALA A 223 17.00 18.33 -1.51
CA ALA A 223 15.56 18.50 -1.30
C ALA A 223 15.15 18.78 0.16
N THR A 224 16.08 19.25 1.01
CA THR A 224 15.83 19.48 2.44
C THR A 224 14.79 20.55 2.71
N SER A 225 14.70 21.54 1.81
CA SER A 225 13.69 22.60 1.86
C SER A 225 13.14 22.89 0.47
N ILE A 226 11.83 22.96 0.39
CA ILE A 226 11.06 23.32 -0.80
C ILE A 226 10.37 24.64 -0.47
N MET A 227 10.70 25.68 -1.24
CA MET A 227 10.31 27.06 -0.96
C MET A 227 9.39 27.56 -2.05
N PHE A 228 8.19 27.97 -1.67
CA PHE A 228 7.31 28.74 -2.54
C PHE A 228 7.62 30.23 -2.36
N MET A 229 8.00 30.90 -3.45
CA MET A 229 8.42 32.30 -3.42
C MET A 229 7.20 33.22 -3.42
N GLU A 230 7.03 33.94 -2.32
CA GLU A 230 5.90 34.84 -2.12
C GLU A 230 6.11 36.18 -2.85
N PRO A 231 5.09 36.69 -3.57
CA PRO A 231 5.17 38.01 -4.20
C PRO A 231 5.28 39.13 -3.15
N ALA A 232 5.86 40.25 -3.57
CA ALA A 232 5.96 41.45 -2.75
C ALA A 232 4.57 41.98 -2.39
N GLY A 233 4.15 41.79 -1.13
CA GLY A 233 2.83 42.14 -0.62
C GLY A 233 2.07 40.97 0.02
N SER A 234 2.48 39.73 -0.24
CA SER A 234 1.91 38.56 0.44
C SER A 234 2.33 38.50 1.92
N GLN A 235 1.39 38.07 2.75
CA GLN A 235 1.55 37.80 4.17
C GLN A 235 1.49 36.30 4.49
N ARG A 236 1.59 35.41 3.48
CA ARG A 236 1.65 33.97 3.72
C ARG A 236 2.92 33.62 4.50
N ASP A 237 2.73 32.94 5.62
CA ASP A 237 3.80 32.40 6.47
C ASP A 237 3.45 30.96 6.86
N GLU A 238 3.53 30.08 5.87
CA GLU A 238 3.28 28.66 6.02
C GLU A 238 4.59 27.89 6.10
N LEU A 239 4.68 26.99 7.07
CA LEU A 239 5.78 26.03 7.22
C LEU A 239 5.21 24.66 7.57
N TRP A 240 5.54 23.68 6.75
CA TRP A 240 5.06 22.31 6.86
C TRP A 240 6.22 21.33 6.85
N LYS A 241 6.10 20.30 7.68
CA LYS A 241 6.98 19.13 7.68
C LYS A 241 6.21 17.96 7.10
N ILE A 242 6.79 17.30 6.11
CA ILE A 242 6.12 16.22 5.38
C ILE A 242 7.09 15.10 5.05
N LYS A 243 6.63 13.87 5.24
CA LYS A 243 7.27 12.66 4.71
C LYS A 243 6.49 12.22 3.47
N PRO A 244 7.02 12.38 2.25
CA PRO A 244 6.23 12.23 1.02
C PRO A 244 6.11 10.75 0.62
N TYR A 245 5.39 9.99 1.45
CA TYR A 245 5.12 8.56 1.29
C TYR A 245 3.69 8.22 1.78
N PRO A 246 2.86 7.47 1.04
CA PRO A 246 1.43 7.29 1.33
C PRO A 246 1.14 6.19 2.37
N ARG A 247 1.78 6.29 3.54
CA ARG A 247 1.55 5.43 4.72
C ARG A 247 1.36 6.27 5.98
N LYS A 248 0.51 7.28 5.90
CA LYS A 248 0.21 8.16 7.04
C LYS A 248 -0.27 7.35 8.25
N GLY A 249 0.32 7.63 9.42
CA GLY A 249 0.03 6.93 10.67
C GLY A 249 0.86 5.65 10.91
N ASP A 250 1.60 5.18 9.90
CA ASP A 250 2.51 4.04 10.02
C ASP A 250 3.91 4.54 10.43
N GLU A 251 4.13 4.69 11.73
CA GLU A 251 5.40 5.24 12.25
C GLU A 251 6.61 4.36 11.89
N PHE A 252 6.44 3.04 11.81
CA PHE A 252 7.51 2.14 11.43
C PHE A 252 7.96 2.41 10.00
N CYS A 253 7.02 2.42 9.04
CA CYS A 253 7.32 2.75 7.65
C CYS A 253 7.90 4.17 7.54
N LEU A 254 7.26 5.15 8.17
CA LEU A 254 7.65 6.55 8.07
C LEU A 254 8.97 6.88 8.77
N SER A 255 9.43 6.08 9.73
CA SER A 255 10.75 6.27 10.36
C SER A 255 11.91 6.16 9.37
N HIS A 256 11.72 5.43 8.26
CA HIS A 256 12.69 5.24 7.19
C HIS A 256 12.56 6.27 6.05
N ILE A 257 11.59 7.20 6.15
CA ILE A 257 11.34 8.26 5.18
C ILE A 257 11.91 9.57 5.69
N THR A 258 12.64 10.29 4.83
CA THR A 258 13.17 11.62 5.20
C THR A 258 12.06 12.65 5.21
N GLU A 259 12.04 13.41 6.29
CA GLU A 259 11.16 14.55 6.44
C GLU A 259 11.69 15.74 5.64
N LEU A 260 10.83 16.30 4.79
CA LEU A 260 11.09 17.50 4.00
C LEU A 260 10.39 18.70 4.62
N THR A 261 10.98 19.89 4.46
CA THR A 261 10.35 21.15 4.88
C THR A 261 9.78 21.88 3.66
N VAL A 262 8.45 22.06 3.62
CA VAL A 262 7.76 22.89 2.63
C VAL A 262 7.40 24.22 3.27
N LYS A 263 7.82 25.35 2.70
CA LYS A 263 7.58 26.67 3.29
C LYS A 263 7.30 27.76 2.27
N SER A 264 6.55 28.78 2.66
CA SER A 264 6.48 30.04 1.94
C SER A 264 7.68 30.91 2.33
N SER A 265 8.31 31.57 1.37
CA SER A 265 9.49 32.39 1.65
C SER A 265 9.58 33.61 0.74
N LYS A 266 10.16 34.70 1.25
CA LYS A 266 10.60 35.87 0.46
C LYS A 266 12.09 35.81 0.13
N VAL A 267 12.83 34.92 0.79
CA VAL A 267 14.29 34.77 0.65
C VAL A 267 14.61 33.32 0.36
N ALA A 268 15.32 33.07 -0.74
CA ALA A 268 15.79 31.75 -1.11
C ALA A 268 17.09 31.87 -1.91
N PRO A 269 17.91 30.80 -1.97
CA PRO A 269 19.04 30.74 -2.89
C PRO A 269 18.62 31.03 -4.33
N GLU A 270 19.57 31.52 -5.11
CA GLU A 270 19.38 31.68 -6.55
C GLU A 270 19.25 30.32 -7.22
N CYS A 271 18.44 30.28 -8.27
CA CYS A 271 18.26 29.08 -9.07
C CYS A 271 19.54 28.78 -9.86
N THR A 272 20.09 27.59 -9.68
CA THR A 272 21.17 27.12 -10.55
C THR A 272 20.63 26.35 -11.76
N LYS A 273 19.41 25.81 -11.65
CA LYS A 273 18.75 25.09 -12.73
C LYS A 273 17.26 25.42 -12.82
N TYR A 274 16.83 25.85 -13.99
CA TYR A 274 15.44 26.19 -14.27
C TYR A 274 14.74 25.06 -15.04
N HIS A 275 13.48 24.80 -14.68
CA HIS A 275 12.65 23.77 -15.32
C HIS A 275 11.29 24.36 -15.70
N ASP A 276 10.94 24.28 -16.98
CA ASP A 276 9.65 24.72 -17.52
C ASP A 276 8.56 23.63 -17.49
N VAL A 277 8.74 22.64 -16.62
CA VAL A 277 7.87 21.46 -16.51
C VAL A 277 7.46 21.26 -15.06
N PRO A 278 6.32 20.62 -14.75
CA PRO A 278 5.96 20.31 -13.37
C PRO A 278 6.88 19.23 -12.76
N ALA A 279 6.93 19.17 -11.43
CA ALA A 279 7.64 18.12 -10.70
C ALA A 279 6.75 17.41 -9.68
N VAL A 280 6.99 16.12 -9.46
CA VAL A 280 6.37 15.32 -8.40
C VAL A 280 7.48 14.74 -7.53
N ILE A 281 7.50 15.13 -6.27
CA ILE A 281 8.51 14.75 -5.30
C ILE A 281 7.93 13.68 -4.38
N PHE A 282 8.53 12.50 -4.36
CA PHE A 282 8.17 11.43 -3.45
C PHE A 282 9.42 10.71 -2.93
N SER A 283 9.23 9.80 -1.97
CA SER A 283 10.32 9.01 -1.40
C SER A 283 10.23 7.55 -1.79
N LEU A 284 11.39 6.90 -1.95
CA LEU A 284 11.54 5.45 -1.95
C LEU A 284 12.42 5.09 -0.76
N THR A 285 12.04 4.07 0.00
CA THR A 285 12.80 3.38 1.06
C THR A 285 11.81 2.56 1.88
N GLY A 286 10.68 3.15 2.28
CA GLY A 286 9.64 2.62 3.19
C GLY A 286 9.36 1.11 3.06
N TYR A 287 8.30 0.74 2.34
CA TYR A 287 8.02 -0.68 2.02
C TYR A 287 8.36 -1.06 0.57
N THR A 288 8.85 -0.09 -0.19
CA THR A 288 9.37 -0.29 -1.55
C THR A 288 10.44 -1.37 -1.57
N GLY A 289 10.39 -2.25 -2.56
CA GLY A 289 11.18 -3.50 -2.61
C GLY A 289 10.29 -4.74 -2.60
N ASN A 290 9.13 -4.66 -1.94
CA ASN A 290 8.06 -5.64 -2.10
C ASN A 290 7.17 -5.25 -3.29
N LEU A 291 6.88 -6.19 -4.21
CA LEU A 291 6.11 -5.89 -5.43
C LEU A 291 4.74 -5.27 -5.13
N PHE A 292 4.04 -5.70 -4.08
CA PHE A 292 2.76 -5.12 -3.71
C PHE A 292 2.93 -3.63 -3.35
N HIS A 293 3.86 -3.33 -2.45
CA HIS A 293 4.15 -1.96 -2.00
C HIS A 293 4.71 -1.07 -3.10
N ASP A 294 5.53 -1.61 -4.00
CA ASP A 294 5.98 -0.87 -5.20
C ASP A 294 4.79 -0.33 -5.98
N PHE A 295 3.69 -1.07 -6.04
CA PHE A 295 2.49 -0.64 -6.74
C PHE A 295 1.52 0.18 -5.89
N THR A 296 1.17 -0.28 -4.69
CA THR A 296 0.18 0.39 -3.83
C THR A 296 0.70 1.69 -3.21
N ASP A 297 1.99 1.79 -2.94
CA ASP A 297 2.59 2.97 -2.30
C ASP A 297 3.23 3.91 -3.33
N VAL A 298 3.57 3.42 -4.52
CA VAL A 298 4.27 4.24 -5.52
C VAL A 298 3.58 4.25 -6.87
N MET A 299 3.47 3.12 -7.61
CA MET A 299 3.03 3.20 -9.02
C MET A 299 1.61 3.72 -9.21
N VAL A 300 0.65 3.21 -8.45
CA VAL A 300 -0.75 3.66 -8.56
C VAL A 300 -0.90 5.11 -8.10
N PRO A 301 -0.37 5.52 -6.93
CA PRO A 301 -0.39 6.93 -6.51
C PRO A 301 0.39 7.85 -7.46
N LEU A 302 1.51 7.40 -8.02
CA LEU A 302 2.32 8.18 -8.95
C LEU A 302 1.60 8.39 -10.28
N PHE A 303 0.98 7.36 -10.84
CA PHE A 303 0.14 7.49 -12.02
C PHE A 303 -1.00 8.49 -11.77
N THR A 304 -1.69 8.35 -10.64
CA THR A 304 -2.79 9.24 -10.24
C THR A 304 -2.32 10.69 -10.11
N THR A 305 -1.21 10.92 -9.42
CA THR A 305 -0.64 12.26 -9.21
C THR A 305 -0.13 12.87 -10.51
N ALA A 306 0.59 12.08 -11.32
CA ALA A 306 1.11 12.53 -12.61
C ALA A 306 -0.02 12.85 -13.60
N SER A 307 -1.19 12.24 -13.43
CA SER A 307 -2.34 12.49 -14.29
C SER A 307 -2.88 13.91 -14.22
N GLU A 308 -2.60 14.67 -13.14
CA GLU A 308 -2.94 16.10 -13.04
C GLU A 308 -2.36 16.95 -14.18
N PHE A 309 -1.25 16.49 -14.75
CA PHE A 309 -0.54 17.20 -15.80
C PHE A 309 -0.95 16.72 -17.19
N ASN A 310 -1.87 15.75 -17.30
CA ASN A 310 -2.13 14.98 -18.52
C ASN A 310 -3.36 15.49 -19.29
N VAL A 311 -3.22 16.62 -19.99
CA VAL A 311 -4.17 17.02 -21.04
C VAL A 311 -3.43 17.04 -22.38
N LYS A 312 -3.49 15.90 -23.07
CA LYS A 312 -3.17 15.68 -24.50
C LYS A 312 -1.72 15.66 -25.01
N GLU A 313 -0.69 16.06 -24.27
CA GLU A 313 0.69 15.82 -24.73
C GLU A 313 1.64 15.56 -23.56
N SER A 314 2.11 14.30 -23.44
CA SER A 314 3.36 13.94 -22.77
C SER A 314 3.60 14.61 -21.41
N VAL A 315 2.99 14.07 -20.35
CA VAL A 315 3.31 14.49 -18.99
C VAL A 315 4.81 14.43 -18.75
N ARG A 316 5.33 15.52 -18.18
CA ARG A 316 6.76 15.80 -17.98
C ARG A 316 7.04 15.82 -16.49
N VAL A 317 6.78 14.73 -15.78
CA VAL A 317 6.98 14.70 -14.33
C VAL A 317 8.43 14.34 -14.02
N ARG A 318 9.18 15.25 -13.39
CA ARG A 318 10.43 14.85 -12.74
C ARG A 318 10.08 14.14 -11.43
N VAL A 319 10.39 12.85 -11.41
CA VAL A 319 10.23 11.92 -10.30
C VAL A 319 11.44 12.06 -9.37
N HIS A 320 11.19 12.15 -8.06
CA HIS A 320 12.23 12.19 -7.03
C HIS A 320 12.29 10.88 -6.24
N ILE A 321 13.50 10.47 -5.86
CA ILE A 321 13.79 9.24 -5.15
C ILE A 321 14.95 9.47 -4.16
N GLN A 322 14.92 8.79 -3.00
CA GLN A 322 15.96 8.84 -1.98
C GLN A 322 16.65 7.48 -1.74
N ARG A 323 17.98 7.53 -1.49
CA ARG A 323 18.97 6.52 -1.01
C ARG A 323 18.97 5.11 -1.63
N HIS A 324 20.18 4.64 -1.97
CA HIS A 324 20.66 3.29 -2.35
C HIS A 324 19.66 2.25 -2.90
N MET A 325 18.57 1.90 -2.20
CA MET A 325 17.47 1.09 -2.76
C MET A 325 16.82 1.74 -3.99
N ALA A 326 16.78 3.07 -4.01
CA ALA A 326 16.41 3.93 -5.12
C ALA A 326 16.82 3.43 -6.50
N LEU A 327 18.11 3.15 -6.68
CA LEU A 327 18.69 2.93 -8.01
C LEU A 327 18.18 1.62 -8.62
N TRP A 328 18.19 0.53 -7.84
CA TRP A 328 17.63 -0.75 -8.28
C TRP A 328 16.16 -0.61 -8.66
N TRP A 329 15.37 0.13 -7.85
CA TRP A 329 13.95 0.32 -8.11
C TRP A 329 13.72 1.11 -9.40
N THR A 330 14.50 2.17 -9.65
CA THR A 330 14.41 2.93 -10.91
C THR A 330 14.76 2.10 -12.13
N ILE A 331 15.75 1.22 -12.03
CA ILE A 331 16.16 0.33 -13.12
C ILE A 331 15.03 -0.67 -13.40
N LYS A 332 14.53 -1.31 -12.34
CA LYS A 332 13.42 -2.28 -12.41
C LYS A 332 12.19 -1.71 -13.11
N TYR A 333 11.81 -0.47 -12.80
CA TYR A 333 10.61 0.16 -13.34
C TYR A 333 10.87 1.24 -14.41
N HIS A 334 12.07 1.26 -14.97
CA HIS A 334 12.50 2.25 -15.93
C HIS A 334 11.51 2.41 -17.11
N THR A 335 11.01 1.29 -17.64
CA THR A 335 10.02 1.27 -18.74
C THR A 335 8.74 2.05 -18.40
N VAL A 336 8.24 1.91 -17.17
CA VAL A 336 7.04 2.61 -16.70
C VAL A 336 7.33 4.09 -16.49
N LEU A 337 8.47 4.40 -15.86
CA LEU A 337 8.88 5.77 -15.56
C LEU A 337 9.12 6.58 -16.85
N GLN A 338 9.68 5.96 -17.89
CA GLN A 338 9.83 6.59 -19.22
C GLN A 338 8.50 6.88 -19.91
N LYS A 339 7.44 6.14 -19.58
CA LYS A 339 6.10 6.37 -20.11
C LYS A 339 5.36 7.47 -19.35
N LEU A 340 5.67 7.64 -18.06
CA LEU A 340 5.20 8.76 -17.24
C LEU A 340 5.96 10.07 -17.50
N SER A 341 7.24 9.99 -17.90
CA SER A 341 8.09 11.16 -18.09
C SER A 341 9.13 10.98 -19.18
N LYS A 342 9.26 12.01 -20.02
CA LYS A 342 10.33 12.14 -21.02
C LYS A 342 11.66 12.64 -20.44
N TYR A 343 11.68 13.06 -19.17
CA TYR A 343 12.86 13.64 -18.52
C TYR A 343 13.51 12.64 -17.58
N PRO A 344 14.86 12.70 -17.43
CA PRO A 344 15.55 11.93 -16.42
C PRO A 344 15.03 12.25 -15.01
N ILE A 345 14.92 11.20 -14.21
CA ILE A 345 14.64 11.23 -12.77
C ILE A 345 15.75 12.02 -12.06
N ILE A 346 15.40 12.83 -11.06
CA ILE A 346 16.38 13.53 -10.22
C ILE A 346 16.50 12.81 -8.87
N ASP A 347 17.71 12.31 -8.59
CA ASP A 347 18.10 11.88 -7.26
C ASP A 347 18.69 13.07 -6.49
N PHE A 348 17.85 13.77 -5.71
CA PHE A 348 18.32 14.92 -4.93
C PHE A 348 19.36 14.52 -3.88
N SER A 349 19.48 13.25 -3.47
CA SER A 349 20.48 12.85 -2.47
C SER A 349 21.94 13.01 -2.92
N LYS A 350 22.14 13.23 -4.22
CA LYS A 350 23.43 13.49 -4.86
C LYS A 350 23.43 14.80 -5.66
N ASP A 351 22.40 15.64 -5.48
CA ASP A 351 22.21 16.86 -6.24
C ASP A 351 22.56 18.08 -5.39
N ASP A 352 23.56 18.81 -5.84
CA ASP A 352 24.07 20.03 -5.22
C ASP A 352 23.46 21.30 -5.81
N GLN A 353 22.51 21.16 -6.75
CA GLN A 353 21.89 22.27 -7.47
C GLN A 353 20.60 22.76 -6.80
N VAL A 354 20.29 24.05 -7.00
CA VAL A 354 18.99 24.65 -6.65
C VAL A 354 18.08 24.59 -7.86
N HIS A 355 17.03 23.78 -7.77
CA HIS A 355 16.11 23.55 -8.88
C HIS A 355 14.86 24.40 -8.76
N CYS A 356 14.52 25.11 -9.83
CA CYS A 356 13.37 26.01 -9.85
C CYS A 356 12.31 25.55 -10.85
N PHE A 357 11.06 25.51 -10.39
CA PHE A 357 9.89 24.99 -11.10
C PHE A 357 8.73 25.98 -11.01
N LYS A 358 7.77 25.86 -11.94
CA LYS A 358 6.52 26.64 -11.90
C LYS A 358 5.37 25.92 -11.18
N HIS A 359 5.47 24.60 -11.01
CA HIS A 359 4.46 23.77 -10.36
C HIS A 359 5.14 22.54 -9.76
N VAL A 360 4.94 22.32 -8.47
CA VAL A 360 5.50 21.18 -7.75
C VAL A 360 4.43 20.54 -6.87
N ILE A 361 4.35 19.21 -6.92
CA ILE A 361 3.61 18.39 -5.96
C ILE A 361 4.62 17.63 -5.09
N VAL A 362 4.42 17.62 -3.78
CA VAL A 362 5.23 16.92 -2.78
C VAL A 362 4.37 15.89 -2.07
N GLY A 363 4.71 14.62 -2.20
CA GLY A 363 3.84 13.50 -1.86
C GLY A 363 3.10 12.95 -3.07
N LEU A 364 2.33 11.89 -2.85
CA LEU A 364 1.53 11.23 -3.88
C LEU A 364 0.06 11.18 -3.43
N HIS A 365 -0.85 11.48 -4.35
CA HIS A 365 -2.28 11.26 -4.15
C HIS A 365 -2.57 9.77 -4.09
N ALA A 366 -2.83 9.28 -2.88
CA ALA A 366 -3.24 7.92 -2.60
C ALA A 366 -4.49 7.97 -1.70
N TYR A 367 -5.52 7.20 -2.03
CA TYR A 367 -6.79 7.23 -1.30
C TYR A 367 -7.07 5.91 -0.60
N MET A 368 -6.79 4.79 -1.24
CA MET A 368 -7.10 3.45 -0.75
C MET A 368 -5.95 2.50 -1.15
N GLU A 369 -5.92 1.30 -0.56
CA GLU A 369 -4.93 0.27 -0.96
C GLU A 369 -5.13 -0.12 -2.43
N PHE A 370 -4.03 -0.11 -3.18
CA PHE A 370 -3.89 -0.61 -4.55
C PHE A 370 -5.04 -0.23 -5.50
N THR A 371 -5.57 0.99 -5.35
CA THR A 371 -6.76 1.45 -6.09
C THR A 371 -6.64 2.93 -6.45
N ILE A 372 -7.46 3.33 -7.42
CA ILE A 372 -7.69 4.73 -7.80
C ILE A 372 -9.15 5.05 -7.51
N ASP A 373 -9.38 6.10 -6.71
CA ASP A 373 -10.70 6.68 -6.51
C ASP A 373 -10.99 7.66 -7.64
N SER A 374 -11.74 7.23 -8.66
CA SER A 374 -12.05 8.04 -9.84
C SER A 374 -12.84 9.31 -9.53
N SER A 375 -13.51 9.41 -8.38
CA SER A 375 -14.21 10.64 -7.98
C SER A 375 -13.26 11.75 -7.51
N LYS A 376 -12.05 11.38 -7.11
CA LYS A 376 -11.00 12.30 -6.62
C LYS A 376 -9.82 12.39 -7.57
N ALA A 377 -9.60 11.36 -8.39
CA ALA A 377 -8.53 11.34 -9.36
C ALA A 377 -8.72 12.45 -10.41
N PRO A 378 -7.65 13.12 -10.82
CA PRO A 378 -7.70 14.09 -11.90
C PRO A 378 -8.30 13.45 -13.16
N HIS A 379 -9.10 14.20 -13.92
CA HIS A 379 -9.73 13.73 -15.15
C HIS A 379 -10.56 12.43 -15.01
N ASN A 380 -10.95 12.07 -13.78
CA ASN A 380 -11.66 10.83 -13.44
C ASN A 380 -10.93 9.56 -13.88
N TYR A 381 -9.59 9.58 -13.86
CA TYR A 381 -8.80 8.37 -14.14
C TYR A 381 -9.22 7.22 -13.22
N SER A 382 -9.18 6.01 -13.75
CA SER A 382 -9.64 4.80 -13.08
C SER A 382 -8.55 3.73 -13.03
N MET A 383 -8.81 2.66 -12.28
CA MET A 383 -7.95 1.47 -12.29
C MET A 383 -7.92 0.78 -13.67
N VAL A 384 -8.99 0.87 -14.47
CA VAL A 384 -8.99 0.42 -15.88
C VAL A 384 -7.95 1.20 -16.69
N ASP A 385 -7.85 2.52 -16.47
CA ASP A 385 -6.86 3.35 -17.17
C ASP A 385 -5.44 3.06 -16.71
N PHE A 386 -5.24 2.78 -15.42
CA PHE A 386 -3.94 2.33 -14.90
C PHE A 386 -3.54 0.97 -15.50
N ASN A 387 -4.45 -0.01 -15.55
CA ASN A 387 -4.22 -1.29 -16.22
C ASN A 387 -3.84 -1.09 -17.69
N ARG A 388 -4.60 -0.26 -18.43
CA ARG A 388 -4.27 0.09 -19.84
C ARG A 388 -2.91 0.76 -19.96
N PHE A 389 -2.58 1.68 -19.06
CA PHE A 389 -1.29 2.36 -19.01
C PHE A 389 -0.15 1.37 -18.79
N MET A 390 -0.27 0.46 -17.83
CA MET A 390 0.74 -0.57 -17.55
C MET A 390 0.96 -1.48 -18.76
N ARG A 391 -0.11 -1.95 -19.41
CA ARG A 391 0.00 -2.74 -20.65
C ARG A 391 0.65 -1.96 -21.79
N GLY A 392 0.24 -0.71 -21.98
CA GLY A 392 0.82 0.18 -23.00
C GLY A 392 2.28 0.54 -22.73
N ALA A 393 2.70 0.60 -21.47
CA ALA A 393 4.07 0.86 -21.09
C ALA A 393 5.02 -0.25 -21.57
N TYR A 394 4.59 -1.51 -21.41
CA TYR A 394 5.34 -2.70 -21.82
C TYR A 394 5.00 -3.18 -23.25
N SER A 395 4.21 -2.42 -24.01
CA SER A 395 3.79 -2.76 -25.39
C SER A 395 3.11 -4.12 -25.48
N LEU A 396 2.25 -4.43 -24.51
CA LEU A 396 1.51 -5.69 -24.44
C LEU A 396 0.32 -5.63 -25.41
N GLY A 397 0.21 -6.62 -26.30
CA GLY A 397 -0.70 -6.56 -27.45
C GLY A 397 -2.12 -7.03 -27.18
N ARG A 398 -2.40 -7.69 -26.04
CA ARG A 398 -3.71 -8.27 -25.76
C ARG A 398 -4.53 -7.35 -24.85
N ASP A 399 -5.56 -6.74 -25.41
CA ASP A 399 -6.40 -5.78 -24.68
C ASP A 399 -7.52 -6.43 -23.87
N THR A 400 -8.08 -7.54 -24.35
CA THR A 400 -9.17 -8.30 -23.72
C THR A 400 -8.94 -9.81 -23.90
N VAL A 401 -9.52 -10.62 -23.01
CA VAL A 401 -9.58 -12.07 -23.20
C VAL A 401 -10.31 -12.43 -24.49
N THR A 402 -9.94 -13.58 -25.05
CA THR A 402 -10.55 -14.16 -26.24
C THR A 402 -11.75 -14.99 -25.79
N VAL A 403 -12.87 -14.86 -26.50
CA VAL A 403 -14.07 -15.64 -26.17
C VAL A 403 -13.78 -17.12 -26.42
N LEU A 404 -14.18 -17.98 -25.49
CA LEU A 404 -13.95 -19.41 -25.61
C LEU A 404 -14.66 -19.94 -26.88
N GLY A 405 -13.92 -20.71 -27.68
CA GLY A 405 -14.41 -21.27 -28.94
C GLY A 405 -14.39 -20.33 -30.15
N GLU A 406 -14.09 -19.04 -29.97
CA GLU A 406 -13.94 -18.07 -31.08
C GLU A 406 -12.78 -18.45 -32.01
N LEU A 407 -11.67 -18.91 -31.43
CA LEU A 407 -10.54 -19.48 -32.16
C LEU A 407 -10.56 -21.01 -32.03
N PRO A 408 -10.83 -21.75 -33.13
CA PRO A 408 -10.85 -23.20 -33.10
C PRO A 408 -9.52 -23.75 -32.58
N LYS A 409 -9.59 -24.67 -31.61
CA LYS A 409 -8.45 -25.39 -31.00
C LYS A 409 -7.56 -24.56 -30.07
N VAL A 410 -7.87 -23.30 -29.77
CA VAL A 410 -7.15 -22.54 -28.75
C VAL A 410 -7.78 -22.83 -27.38
N LYS A 411 -6.97 -23.31 -26.44
CA LYS A 411 -7.38 -23.53 -25.05
C LYS A 411 -7.20 -22.25 -24.23
N PRO A 412 -8.10 -21.96 -23.27
CA PRO A 412 -7.86 -20.91 -22.29
C PRO A 412 -6.59 -21.17 -21.50
N ARG A 413 -5.84 -20.12 -21.21
CA ARG A 413 -4.56 -20.23 -20.50
C ARG A 413 -4.72 -19.83 -19.04
N LEU A 414 -4.29 -20.71 -18.14
CA LEU A 414 -4.28 -20.51 -16.69
C LEU A 414 -2.85 -20.33 -16.21
N LEU A 415 -2.50 -19.15 -15.70
CA LEU A 415 -1.25 -18.93 -14.97
C LEU A 415 -1.43 -19.28 -13.50
N ILE A 416 -0.62 -20.21 -12.98
CA ILE A 416 -0.49 -20.49 -11.56
C ILE A 416 0.79 -19.83 -11.03
N ILE A 417 0.62 -18.86 -10.12
CA ILE A 417 1.73 -18.23 -9.41
C ILE A 417 2.21 -19.19 -8.32
N LYS A 418 3.33 -19.85 -8.59
CA LYS A 418 3.98 -20.77 -7.67
C LYS A 418 4.83 -19.99 -6.65
N ARG A 419 4.89 -20.49 -5.43
CA ARG A 419 5.74 -19.95 -4.36
C ARG A 419 6.70 -21.04 -3.88
N HIS A 420 7.89 -20.65 -3.44
CA HIS A 420 8.96 -21.59 -3.04
C HIS A 420 9.35 -21.52 -1.56
N ARG A 421 8.92 -20.47 -0.84
CA ARG A 421 9.35 -20.25 0.56
C ARG A 421 8.19 -20.29 1.55
N THR A 422 7.13 -19.55 1.27
CA THR A 422 5.95 -19.42 2.15
C THR A 422 4.69 -19.49 1.32
N ARG A 423 3.57 -19.96 1.88
CA ARG A 423 2.29 -20.09 1.16
C ARG A 423 2.41 -20.93 -0.12
N MET A 424 3.23 -21.97 -0.09
CA MET A 424 3.39 -22.92 -1.20
C MET A 424 2.12 -23.73 -1.42
N PHE A 425 1.88 -24.14 -2.67
CA PHE A 425 0.98 -25.25 -2.97
C PHE A 425 1.71 -26.57 -2.71
N LEU A 426 1.16 -27.40 -1.83
CA LEU A 426 1.73 -28.71 -1.45
C LEU A 426 1.36 -29.83 -2.42
N ASN A 427 0.29 -29.66 -3.19
CA ASN A 427 -0.22 -30.61 -4.17
C ASN A 427 -0.37 -29.98 -5.57
N LEU A 428 0.64 -29.22 -6.00
CA LEU A 428 0.62 -28.49 -7.27
C LEU A 428 0.33 -29.38 -8.49
N ASP A 429 0.87 -30.60 -8.53
CA ASP A 429 0.66 -31.55 -9.63
C ASP A 429 -0.82 -31.98 -9.77
N GLU A 430 -1.52 -32.14 -8.65
CA GLU A 430 -2.97 -32.44 -8.63
C GLU A 430 -3.78 -31.25 -9.18
N ILE A 431 -3.40 -30.02 -8.79
CA ILE A 431 -4.05 -28.79 -9.26
C ILE A 431 -3.88 -28.64 -10.78
N ILE A 432 -2.67 -28.91 -11.29
CA ILE A 432 -2.38 -28.88 -12.73
C ILE A 432 -3.23 -29.89 -13.47
N ALA A 433 -3.22 -31.16 -13.03
CA ALA A 433 -3.98 -32.23 -13.66
C ALA A 433 -5.48 -31.91 -13.74
N MET A 434 -6.05 -31.39 -12.65
CA MET A 434 -7.45 -30.97 -12.62
C MET A 434 -7.72 -29.81 -13.61
N ALA A 435 -6.86 -28.79 -13.66
CA ALA A 435 -7.03 -27.67 -14.57
C ALA A 435 -6.92 -28.08 -16.05
N GLU A 436 -5.99 -28.97 -16.38
CA GLU A 436 -5.83 -29.52 -17.73
C GLU A 436 -7.03 -30.38 -18.14
N GLU A 437 -7.58 -31.18 -17.20
CA GLU A 437 -8.79 -31.98 -17.40
C GLU A 437 -10.01 -31.09 -17.69
N LEU A 438 -10.11 -29.93 -17.03
CA LEU A 438 -11.13 -28.91 -17.29
C LEU A 438 -10.95 -28.19 -18.63
N GLY A 439 -9.78 -28.34 -19.28
CA GLY A 439 -9.51 -27.82 -20.62
C GLY A 439 -8.59 -26.61 -20.67
N PHE A 440 -7.98 -26.21 -19.55
CA PHE A 440 -6.96 -25.16 -19.56
C PHE A 440 -5.64 -25.64 -20.17
N GLU A 441 -4.89 -24.71 -20.76
CA GLU A 441 -3.45 -24.81 -20.91
C GLU A 441 -2.81 -24.15 -19.67
N VAL A 442 -2.14 -24.95 -18.84
CA VAL A 442 -1.58 -24.46 -17.58
C VAL A 442 -0.16 -23.93 -17.79
N VAL A 443 0.10 -22.74 -17.26
CA VAL A 443 1.42 -22.14 -17.18
C VAL A 443 1.78 -21.92 -15.72
N ILE A 444 3.02 -22.22 -15.35
CA ILE A 444 3.50 -22.09 -13.98
C ILE A 444 4.67 -21.13 -13.98
N ASP A 445 4.64 -20.14 -13.11
CA ASP A 445 5.76 -19.22 -12.92
C ASP A 445 5.77 -18.71 -11.47
N GLU A 446 6.95 -18.32 -11.00
CA GLU A 446 7.17 -17.87 -9.61
C GLU A 446 6.89 -16.37 -9.42
N ALA A 447 6.64 -15.64 -10.51
CA ALA A 447 6.61 -14.17 -10.52
C ALA A 447 7.89 -13.59 -9.88
N ASN A 448 9.06 -14.20 -10.14
CA ASN A 448 10.29 -13.85 -9.45
C ASN A 448 10.69 -12.39 -9.76
N VAL A 449 10.53 -11.53 -8.75
CA VAL A 449 10.48 -10.07 -8.81
C VAL A 449 11.85 -9.43 -9.12
N SER A 450 12.93 -10.21 -9.09
CA SER A 450 14.29 -9.80 -9.49
C SER A 450 14.55 -9.92 -11.00
N SER A 451 13.65 -10.56 -11.75
CA SER A 451 13.77 -10.80 -13.20
C SER A 451 13.05 -9.74 -14.04
N ASP A 452 13.39 -9.67 -15.33
CA ASP A 452 12.85 -8.72 -16.32
C ASP A 452 11.32 -8.65 -16.28
N ILE A 453 10.77 -7.59 -15.64
CA ILE A 453 9.32 -7.32 -15.55
C ILE A 453 8.69 -7.36 -16.94
N SER A 454 9.40 -6.92 -17.98
CA SER A 454 8.87 -6.91 -19.34
C SER A 454 8.57 -8.32 -19.83
N LYS A 455 9.43 -9.30 -19.50
CA LYS A 455 9.21 -10.71 -19.85
C LYS A 455 8.01 -11.27 -19.11
N PHE A 456 7.91 -11.01 -17.80
CA PHE A 456 6.80 -11.52 -17.00
C PHE A 456 5.47 -10.86 -17.37
N ALA A 457 5.47 -9.54 -17.62
CA ALA A 457 4.30 -8.81 -18.11
C ALA A 457 3.80 -9.38 -19.45
N ARG A 458 4.70 -9.72 -20.38
CA ARG A 458 4.32 -10.41 -21.62
C ARG A 458 3.65 -11.75 -21.35
N LEU A 459 4.19 -12.56 -20.44
CA LEU A 459 3.59 -13.83 -20.06
C LEU A 459 2.18 -13.63 -19.48
N VAL A 460 2.03 -12.74 -18.49
CA VAL A 460 0.74 -12.48 -17.84
C VAL A 460 -0.29 -11.95 -18.84
N ASN A 461 0.12 -11.11 -19.80
CA ASN A 461 -0.81 -10.61 -20.82
C ASN A 461 -1.29 -11.70 -21.78
N THR A 462 -0.65 -12.87 -21.81
CA THR A 462 -1.08 -14.00 -22.64
C THR A 462 -2.11 -14.92 -21.99
N VAL A 463 -2.42 -14.76 -20.70
CA VAL A 463 -3.33 -15.66 -19.99
C VAL A 463 -4.74 -15.10 -19.85
N ASP A 464 -5.71 -16.00 -19.66
CA ASP A 464 -7.13 -15.71 -19.46
C ASP A 464 -7.51 -15.73 -17.98
N VAL A 465 -6.81 -16.58 -17.23
CA VAL A 465 -6.99 -16.74 -15.79
C VAL A 465 -5.62 -16.71 -15.13
N MET A 466 -5.50 -16.00 -14.02
CA MET A 466 -4.32 -16.00 -13.16
C MET A 466 -4.76 -16.38 -11.76
N MET A 467 -4.06 -17.34 -11.15
CA MET A 467 -4.34 -17.78 -9.79
C MET A 467 -3.09 -17.86 -8.93
N GLY A 468 -3.28 -17.74 -7.62
CA GLY A 468 -2.21 -17.97 -6.66
C GLY A 468 -2.68 -17.75 -5.22
N VAL A 469 -1.86 -18.20 -4.28
CA VAL A 469 -2.08 -17.90 -2.86
C VAL A 469 -1.83 -16.41 -2.62
N HIS A 470 -2.70 -15.77 -1.85
CA HIS A 470 -2.63 -14.36 -1.48
C HIS A 470 -1.18 -13.95 -1.18
N GLY A 471 -0.71 -12.88 -1.82
CA GLY A 471 0.64 -12.35 -1.66
C GLY A 471 1.10 -11.52 -2.86
N ALA A 472 2.26 -10.88 -2.73
CA ALA A 472 2.75 -9.87 -3.67
C ALA A 472 2.86 -10.31 -5.15
N GLY A 473 2.98 -11.61 -5.44
CA GLY A 473 2.98 -12.11 -6.82
C GLY A 473 1.68 -11.84 -7.57
N LEU A 474 0.55 -11.73 -6.86
CA LEU A 474 -0.76 -11.41 -7.45
C LEU A 474 -0.85 -9.97 -7.98
N THR A 475 0.04 -9.06 -7.57
CA THR A 475 0.11 -7.68 -8.08
C THR A 475 0.32 -7.62 -9.58
N ASN A 476 0.89 -8.67 -10.18
CA ASN A 476 1.04 -8.76 -11.63
C ASN A 476 -0.29 -8.84 -12.39
N CYS A 477 -1.44 -8.94 -11.71
CA CYS A 477 -2.76 -8.80 -12.33
C CYS A 477 -2.94 -7.49 -13.11
N VAL A 478 -2.13 -6.45 -12.84
CA VAL A 478 -2.07 -5.20 -13.63
C VAL A 478 -1.73 -5.41 -15.11
N PHE A 479 -1.14 -6.55 -15.48
CA PHE A 479 -0.79 -6.88 -16.86
C PHE A 479 -1.83 -7.75 -17.57
N LEU A 480 -2.84 -8.23 -16.84
CA LEU A 480 -3.90 -9.05 -17.41
C LEU A 480 -4.70 -8.26 -18.45
N PRO A 481 -5.15 -8.94 -19.53
CA PRO A 481 -6.11 -8.37 -20.45
C PRO A 481 -7.45 -8.09 -19.73
N GLN A 482 -8.28 -7.20 -20.29
CA GLN A 482 -9.61 -6.92 -19.74
C GLN A 482 -10.47 -8.19 -19.73
N ASN A 483 -11.39 -8.28 -18.75
CA ASN A 483 -12.25 -9.45 -18.50
C ASN A 483 -11.51 -10.76 -18.19
N ALA A 484 -10.20 -10.73 -17.91
CA ALA A 484 -9.51 -11.88 -17.34
C ALA A 484 -9.97 -12.15 -15.91
N THR A 485 -9.81 -13.39 -15.45
CA THR A 485 -10.15 -13.78 -14.08
C THR A 485 -8.91 -13.84 -13.18
N LEU A 486 -8.93 -13.12 -12.07
CA LEU A 486 -7.98 -13.28 -10.96
C LEU A 486 -8.60 -14.17 -9.88
N ILE A 487 -7.96 -15.31 -9.61
CA ILE A 487 -8.36 -16.22 -8.52
C ILE A 487 -7.36 -16.09 -7.37
N GLN A 488 -7.85 -15.68 -6.21
CA GLN A 488 -7.04 -15.55 -5.01
C GLN A 488 -7.37 -16.66 -4.01
N ILE A 489 -6.37 -17.49 -3.70
CA ILE A 489 -6.45 -18.48 -2.63
C ILE A 489 -6.08 -17.79 -1.32
N VAL A 490 -7.02 -17.69 -0.38
CA VAL A 490 -6.85 -17.01 0.90
C VAL A 490 -6.43 -18.03 1.97
N PRO A 491 -5.23 -17.89 2.57
CA PRO A 491 -4.79 -18.77 3.64
C PRO A 491 -5.70 -18.70 4.87
N TRP A 492 -5.70 -19.77 5.67
CA TRP A 492 -6.43 -19.78 6.94
C TRP A 492 -5.90 -18.68 7.86
N GLY A 493 -6.80 -18.03 8.60
CA GLY A 493 -6.41 -17.00 9.56
C GLY A 493 -7.34 -15.81 9.65
N GLY A 494 -8.52 -15.82 9.03
CA GLY A 494 -9.40 -14.64 8.99
C GLY A 494 -8.85 -13.53 8.09
N LEU A 495 -8.25 -13.90 6.95
CA LEU A 495 -7.57 -12.99 6.03
C LEU A 495 -8.47 -12.51 4.88
N GLU A 496 -9.77 -12.81 4.90
CA GLU A 496 -10.70 -12.54 3.81
C GLU A 496 -10.79 -11.04 3.49
N TRP A 497 -10.97 -10.22 4.52
CA TRP A 497 -11.15 -8.78 4.33
C TRP A 497 -9.89 -8.10 3.79
N VAL A 498 -8.72 -8.46 4.33
CA VAL A 498 -7.44 -7.91 3.84
C VAL A 498 -7.14 -8.40 2.42
N SER A 499 -7.42 -9.67 2.13
CA SER A 499 -7.23 -10.24 0.79
C SER A 499 -8.09 -9.53 -0.27
N ARG A 500 -9.37 -9.29 0.05
CA ARG A 500 -10.27 -8.54 -0.83
C ARG A 500 -9.87 -7.07 -0.97
N THR A 501 -9.43 -6.43 0.10
CA THR A 501 -8.95 -5.03 0.05
C THR A 501 -7.70 -4.91 -0.82
N ASP A 502 -6.77 -5.85 -0.68
CA ASP A 502 -5.48 -5.84 -1.38
C ASP A 502 -5.59 -6.24 -2.85
N PHE A 503 -6.51 -7.13 -3.23
CA PHE A 503 -6.55 -7.66 -4.61
C PHE A 503 -7.95 -7.79 -5.20
N GLY A 504 -8.98 -8.08 -4.39
CA GLY A 504 -10.35 -8.23 -4.87
C GLY A 504 -10.95 -6.94 -5.42
N ASN A 505 -11.02 -5.89 -4.60
CA ASN A 505 -11.54 -4.58 -5.01
C ASN A 505 -10.69 -3.98 -6.16
N PRO A 506 -9.33 -4.00 -6.10
CA PRO A 506 -8.50 -3.59 -7.24
C PRO A 506 -8.79 -4.33 -8.54
N ALA A 507 -8.94 -5.66 -8.50
CA ALA A 507 -9.19 -6.46 -9.70
C ALA A 507 -10.52 -6.08 -10.37
N GLU A 508 -11.59 -5.99 -9.58
CA GLU A 508 -12.90 -5.56 -10.08
C GLU A 508 -12.85 -4.13 -10.66
N LEU A 509 -12.16 -3.20 -9.98
CA LEU A 509 -11.97 -1.83 -10.47
C LEU A 509 -11.08 -1.74 -11.73
N MET A 510 -10.23 -2.74 -11.99
CA MET A 510 -9.46 -2.86 -13.23
C MET A 510 -10.26 -3.43 -14.40
N GLY A 511 -11.50 -3.85 -14.19
CA GLY A 511 -12.29 -4.55 -15.21
C GLY A 511 -11.92 -6.03 -15.34
N LEU A 512 -11.40 -6.64 -14.27
CA LEU A 512 -11.15 -8.06 -14.17
C LEU A 512 -12.28 -8.74 -13.40
N HIS A 513 -12.52 -10.02 -13.68
CA HIS A 513 -13.31 -10.86 -12.80
C HIS A 513 -12.46 -11.28 -11.61
N TYR A 514 -13.06 -11.34 -10.42
CA TYR A 514 -12.38 -11.75 -9.20
C TYR A 514 -13.08 -12.94 -8.56
N LYS A 515 -12.28 -13.93 -8.14
CA LYS A 515 -12.74 -15.08 -7.37
C LYS A 515 -11.87 -15.29 -6.15
N GLN A 516 -12.51 -15.36 -4.99
CA GLN A 516 -11.87 -15.67 -3.73
C GLN A 516 -12.16 -17.11 -3.34
N TYR A 517 -11.13 -17.85 -2.96
CA TYR A 517 -11.28 -19.17 -2.36
C TYR A 517 -10.57 -19.18 -1.01
N SER A 518 -11.34 -19.13 0.07
CA SER A 518 -10.82 -19.32 1.43
C SER A 518 -10.63 -20.80 1.69
N ILE A 519 -9.41 -21.18 2.08
CA ILE A 519 -9.09 -22.56 2.39
C ILE A 519 -9.78 -22.99 3.70
N SER A 520 -10.09 -24.27 3.83
CA SER A 520 -10.51 -24.86 5.10
C SER A 520 -9.31 -25.18 5.99
N VAL A 521 -9.59 -25.61 7.21
CA VAL A 521 -8.56 -26.11 8.13
C VAL A 521 -7.81 -27.31 7.54
N ASP A 522 -8.50 -28.20 6.82
CA ASP A 522 -7.89 -29.41 6.22
C ASP A 522 -6.92 -29.10 5.09
N GLU A 523 -7.09 -27.95 4.45
CA GLU A 523 -6.22 -27.46 3.38
C GLU A 523 -5.01 -26.68 3.92
N SER A 524 -4.95 -26.44 5.24
CA SER A 524 -3.90 -25.69 5.91
C SER A 524 -2.80 -26.59 6.48
N SER A 525 -1.55 -26.29 6.18
CA SER A 525 -0.40 -26.95 6.82
C SER A 525 -0.19 -26.53 8.29
N LEU A 526 -1.00 -25.62 8.84
CA LEU A 526 -0.97 -25.33 10.28
C LEU A 526 -1.42 -26.55 11.09
N THR A 527 -2.17 -27.47 10.48
CA THR A 527 -2.62 -28.71 11.13
C THR A 527 -1.46 -29.66 11.49
N GLU A 528 -0.28 -29.46 10.89
CA GLU A 528 0.96 -30.16 11.23
C GLU A 528 1.69 -29.51 12.41
N GLN A 529 1.37 -28.26 12.74
CA GLN A 529 2.04 -27.44 13.76
C GLN A 529 1.21 -27.30 15.04
N TYR A 530 -0.12 -27.36 14.92
CA TYR A 530 -1.04 -27.16 16.03
C TYR A 530 -2.03 -28.32 16.13
N PRO A 531 -2.39 -28.76 17.35
CA PRO A 531 -3.49 -29.68 17.56
C PRO A 531 -4.80 -29.17 16.95
N ARG A 532 -5.65 -30.08 16.46
CA ARG A 532 -6.91 -29.72 15.78
C ARG A 532 -7.90 -28.95 16.66
N ASP A 533 -7.83 -29.12 17.97
CA ASP A 533 -8.65 -28.43 18.95
C ASP A 533 -8.06 -27.09 19.43
N HIS A 534 -6.88 -26.71 18.93
CA HIS A 534 -6.22 -25.45 19.27
C HIS A 534 -7.05 -24.23 18.83
N GLU A 535 -7.02 -23.15 19.61
CA GLU A 535 -7.82 -21.93 19.38
C GLU A 535 -7.59 -21.30 18.01
N ILE A 536 -6.42 -21.51 17.42
CA ILE A 536 -6.04 -21.04 16.07
C ILE A 536 -7.01 -21.52 14.97
N PHE A 537 -7.67 -22.66 15.16
CA PHE A 537 -8.66 -23.21 14.23
C PHE A 537 -10.11 -22.92 14.64
N LYS A 538 -10.36 -22.56 15.90
CA LYS A 538 -11.69 -22.23 16.41
C LYS A 538 -12.03 -20.75 16.24
N ASN A 539 -11.06 -19.88 16.52
CA ASN A 539 -11.21 -18.44 16.49
C ASN A 539 -9.90 -17.75 16.05
N PRO A 540 -9.49 -17.89 14.78
CA PRO A 540 -8.26 -17.26 14.28
C PRO A 540 -8.28 -15.73 14.43
N ILE A 541 -9.45 -15.11 14.38
CA ILE A 541 -9.62 -13.64 14.50
C ILE A 541 -9.18 -13.15 15.88
N ALA A 542 -9.35 -13.93 16.95
CA ALA A 542 -8.89 -13.56 18.28
C ALA A 542 -7.38 -13.32 18.36
N PHE A 543 -6.60 -13.84 17.42
CA PHE A 543 -5.15 -13.62 17.36
C PHE A 543 -4.77 -12.30 16.67
N HIS A 544 -5.69 -11.65 15.94
CA HIS A 544 -5.42 -10.37 15.26
C HIS A 544 -5.13 -9.24 16.25
N LYS A 545 -5.59 -9.35 17.50
CA LYS A 545 -5.28 -8.40 18.59
C LYS A 545 -3.80 -8.31 18.93
N HIS A 546 -2.99 -9.31 18.54
CA HIS A 546 -1.54 -9.32 18.73
C HIS A 546 -0.79 -8.54 17.63
N GLY A 547 -1.52 -7.94 16.69
CA GLY A 547 -0.96 -7.10 15.63
C GLY A 547 -0.56 -7.86 14.37
N PHE A 548 -0.25 -7.09 13.33
CA PHE A 548 0.00 -7.61 11.98
C PHE A 548 1.22 -8.53 11.91
N ASP A 549 2.29 -8.26 12.65
CA ASP A 549 3.48 -9.12 12.64
C ASP A 549 3.17 -10.55 13.12
N PHE A 550 2.31 -10.70 14.12
CA PHE A 550 1.86 -12.01 14.57
C PHE A 550 1.05 -12.72 13.47
N ILE A 551 0.11 -11.98 12.84
CA ILE A 551 -0.71 -12.50 11.73
C ILE A 551 0.20 -12.97 10.59
N ARG A 552 1.15 -12.13 10.16
CA ARG A 552 2.10 -12.41 9.08
C ARG A 552 2.92 -13.65 9.39
N GLN A 553 3.55 -13.71 10.56
CA GLN A 553 4.40 -14.84 10.93
C GLN A 553 3.61 -16.15 11.01
N THR A 554 2.40 -16.11 11.57
CA THR A 554 1.61 -17.32 11.85
C THR A 554 0.84 -17.79 10.61
N PHE A 555 -0.01 -16.92 10.07
CA PHE A 555 -0.97 -17.27 9.02
C PHE A 555 -0.43 -17.08 7.60
N MET A 556 0.70 -16.38 7.41
CA MET A 556 1.25 -16.11 6.07
C MET A 556 2.64 -16.73 5.85
N ASP A 557 3.52 -16.74 6.85
CA ASP A 557 4.88 -17.24 6.69
C ASP A 557 4.99 -18.74 7.03
N LYS A 558 4.38 -19.17 8.13
CA LYS A 558 4.43 -20.55 8.63
C LYS A 558 3.34 -21.47 8.07
N GLN A 559 2.58 -21.02 7.07
CA GLN A 559 1.50 -21.79 6.49
C GLN A 559 1.71 -22.00 4.99
N ASN A 560 1.46 -23.23 4.55
CA ASN A 560 1.34 -23.65 3.17
C ASN A 560 -0.06 -24.23 2.92
N VAL A 561 -0.41 -24.41 1.65
CA VAL A 561 -1.76 -24.79 1.21
C VAL A 561 -1.71 -26.13 0.50
N LYS A 562 -2.49 -27.10 0.98
CA LYS A 562 -2.84 -28.31 0.24
C LYS A 562 -4.27 -28.14 -0.27
N LEU A 563 -4.43 -27.74 -1.52
CA LEU A 563 -5.71 -27.33 -2.07
C LEU A 563 -6.62 -28.53 -2.30
N ASP A 564 -7.85 -28.48 -1.79
CA ASP A 564 -8.86 -29.50 -2.05
C ASP A 564 -9.38 -29.32 -3.48
N CYS A 565 -8.92 -30.19 -4.39
CA CYS A 565 -9.27 -30.10 -5.81
C CYS A 565 -10.75 -30.34 -6.06
N GLU A 566 -11.46 -31.14 -5.26
CA GLU A 566 -12.90 -31.36 -5.44
C GLU A 566 -13.69 -30.10 -5.10
N ARG A 567 -13.34 -29.45 -3.99
CA ARG A 567 -13.96 -28.17 -3.57
C ARG A 567 -13.55 -26.99 -4.45
N PHE A 568 -12.34 -27.01 -4.99
CA PHE A 568 -11.82 -25.93 -5.82
C PHE A 568 -12.26 -26.02 -7.29
N ARG A 569 -12.53 -27.23 -7.82
CA ARG A 569 -12.95 -27.45 -9.22
C ARG A 569 -14.09 -26.53 -9.70
N PRO A 570 -15.17 -26.27 -8.93
CA PRO A 570 -16.23 -25.36 -9.35
C PRO A 570 -15.75 -23.92 -9.58
N ILE A 571 -14.74 -23.44 -8.86
CA ILE A 571 -14.18 -22.09 -9.04
C ILE A 571 -13.44 -21.98 -10.38
N LEU A 572 -12.67 -23.01 -10.76
CA LEU A 572 -12.03 -23.05 -12.08
C LEU A 572 -13.04 -23.20 -13.20
N PHE A 573 -14.11 -23.96 -12.98
CA PHE A 573 -15.20 -24.08 -13.95
C PHE A 573 -15.89 -22.73 -14.16
N GLU A 574 -16.21 -21.99 -13.10
CA GLU A 574 -16.78 -20.64 -13.21
C GLU A 574 -15.82 -19.66 -13.92
N ALA A 575 -14.51 -19.80 -13.72
CA ALA A 575 -13.53 -19.01 -14.44
C ALA A 575 -13.50 -19.32 -15.95
N LEU A 576 -13.82 -20.55 -16.37
CA LEU A 576 -14.05 -20.88 -17.79
C LEU A 576 -15.35 -20.26 -18.31
N ASP A 577 -16.42 -20.32 -17.53
CA ASP A 577 -17.71 -19.74 -17.91
C ASP A 577 -17.62 -18.22 -18.12
N ASN A 578 -16.79 -17.52 -17.34
CA ASN A 578 -16.51 -16.09 -17.55
C ASN A 578 -15.90 -15.77 -18.93
N LEU A 579 -15.36 -16.77 -19.64
CA LEU A 579 -14.82 -16.61 -21.00
C LEU A 579 -15.89 -16.83 -22.09
N ASN A 580 -17.12 -17.17 -21.71
CA ASN A 580 -18.30 -17.31 -22.58
C ASN A 580 -19.35 -16.21 -22.26
N PRO A 581 -19.13 -14.96 -22.69
CA PRO A 581 -20.04 -13.84 -22.39
C PRO A 581 -21.43 -13.96 -23.02
#